data_AF-A0A956PFW9-F1
#
_entry.id   AF-A0A956PFW9-F1
#
_cell.length_a   1.000
_cell.length_b   1.000
_cell.length_c   1.000
_cell.angle_alpha   90.00
_cell.angle_beta   90.00
_cell.angle_gamma   90.00
#
_symmetry.space_group_name_H-M   'P 1'
#
loop_
_entity.id
_entity.type
_entity.pdbx_description
1 polymer ?
#
loop_
_entity_poly.entity_id
_entity_poly.type
_entity_poly.pdbx_seq_one_letter_code
_entity_poly.pdbx_strand_id
1 'polypeptide(L)'
;MVIWYLFALVVGLLYVIAWLHPLHRPRDVRVLWSKGVALRCDHHWSDDYWIRQTEERVEPEFFARTIQQCEGLVYVRLGTRDRRHLDIEAFAQTIDKLKKPILLLTTDGDSSVPGDISTEAVRAILEHSLVLAWYTQNWDGTPHPKLKPFPIGLDFHTPRIRLLPTGLPTEFCLRSMARFAPPPAERKIKIFCDFHLTPNRAHKAERLRFQEQLHGCPQIRFLPRKVHQLALWRHYCEHAFVASTHGNGLDCHRTWEALLLGCIVVTKRSSLDSLFRGLPVVLVDDWSECEEPRFLEKWLDRYKTSHYDVWEQLDAERWLRRIRSER
;
A
#
# COMPACT_ATOMS: atom_id res chain seq x y z
N MET A 1 -12.65 -10.98 26.41
CA MET A 1 -13.43 -9.80 26.86
C MET A 1 -12.54 -8.74 27.55
N VAL A 2 -11.63 -9.13 28.44
CA VAL A 2 -10.72 -8.23 29.20
C VAL A 2 -9.75 -7.42 28.31
N ILE A 3 -9.17 -8.04 27.27
CA ILE A 3 -8.24 -7.37 26.33
C ILE A 3 -8.89 -6.17 25.62
N TRP A 4 -10.18 -6.27 25.31
CA TRP A 4 -10.91 -5.23 24.57
C TRP A 4 -11.32 -4.03 25.44
N TYR A 5 -11.54 -4.25 26.74
CA TYR A 5 -11.72 -3.16 27.72
C TYR A 5 -10.44 -2.36 27.90
N LEU A 6 -9.28 -3.03 27.97
CA LEU A 6 -7.97 -2.37 27.99
C LEU A 6 -7.71 -1.60 26.68
N PHE A 7 -8.06 -2.15 25.52
CA PHE A 7 -7.95 -1.42 24.24
C PHE A 7 -8.83 -0.17 24.21
N ALA A 8 -10.08 -0.24 24.69
CA ALA A 8 -10.98 0.91 24.74
C ALA A 8 -10.47 2.01 25.69
N LEU A 9 -9.91 1.64 26.85
CA LEU A 9 -9.26 2.56 27.80
C LEU A 9 -8.01 3.21 27.21
N VAL A 10 -7.18 2.44 26.50
CA VAL A 10 -5.97 2.93 25.83
C VAL A 10 -6.34 3.90 24.70
N VAL A 11 -7.31 3.55 23.85
CA VAL A 11 -7.80 4.46 22.78
C VAL A 11 -8.38 5.75 23.36
N GLY A 12 -9.12 5.68 24.47
CA GLY A 12 -9.63 6.85 25.19
C GLY A 12 -8.53 7.74 25.76
N LEU A 13 -7.49 7.15 26.38
CA LEU A 13 -6.35 7.87 26.92
C LEU A 13 -5.49 8.52 25.82
N LEU A 14 -5.40 7.88 24.66
CA LEU A 14 -4.65 8.40 23.51
C LEU A 14 -5.36 9.50 22.75
N TYR A 15 -6.70 9.49 22.76
CA TYR A 15 -7.48 10.65 22.30
C TYR A 15 -7.09 11.90 23.09
N VAL A 16 -6.85 11.76 24.39
CA VAL A 16 -6.39 12.85 25.27
C VAL A 16 -4.93 13.21 25.00
N ILE A 17 -4.03 12.23 24.82
CA ILE A 17 -2.59 12.49 24.57
C ILE A 17 -2.33 13.10 23.19
N ALA A 18 -3.01 12.62 22.14
CA ALA A 18 -2.89 13.15 20.78
C ALA A 18 -3.40 14.60 20.65
N TRP A 19 -4.27 15.04 21.56
CA TRP A 19 -4.76 16.41 21.62
C TRP A 19 -3.82 17.35 22.41
N LEU A 20 -3.01 16.80 23.33
CA LEU A 20 -2.22 17.58 24.29
C LEU A 20 -0.74 17.78 23.92
N HIS A 21 -0.18 17.01 22.98
CA HIS A 21 1.23 17.12 22.59
C HIS A 21 1.44 17.46 21.11
N PRO A 22 2.14 18.56 20.76
CA PRO A 22 2.46 18.93 19.38
C PRO A 22 3.61 18.10 18.76
N LEU A 23 3.79 16.84 19.17
CA LEU A 23 4.84 15.94 18.68
C LEU A 23 4.28 14.92 17.68
N HIS A 24 3.63 15.39 16.62
CA HIS A 24 3.17 14.53 15.53
C HIS A 24 3.93 14.88 14.26
N ARG A 25 5.20 14.49 14.19
CA ARG A 25 5.96 14.60 12.94
C ARG A 25 5.68 13.36 12.10
N PRO A 26 5.14 13.49 10.88
CA PRO A 26 4.92 12.37 9.96
C PRO A 26 6.17 11.49 9.70
N ARG A 27 7.38 12.06 9.91
CA ARG A 27 8.67 11.36 9.81
C ARG A 27 8.84 10.21 10.84
N ASP A 28 8.09 10.24 11.93
CA ASP A 28 8.18 9.22 12.99
C ASP A 28 7.43 7.92 12.63
N VAL A 29 6.57 7.96 11.60
CA VAL A 29 5.84 6.79 11.07
C VAL A 29 6.80 5.87 10.33
N ARG A 30 7.37 4.85 10.99
CA ARG A 30 8.39 3.97 10.39
C ARG A 30 7.87 3.01 9.33
N VAL A 31 6.59 2.65 9.38
CA VAL A 31 6.00 1.75 8.39
C VAL A 31 5.86 2.44 7.03
N LEU A 32 5.88 1.62 5.99
CA LEU A 32 5.61 1.98 4.63
C LEU A 32 4.22 2.60 4.50
N TRP A 33 4.19 3.92 4.38
CA TRP A 33 3.00 4.73 4.13
C TRP A 33 3.12 5.35 2.75
N SER A 34 2.11 5.14 1.91
CA SER A 34 2.11 5.53 0.49
C SER A 34 2.57 6.97 0.23
N LYS A 35 2.07 7.95 1.01
CA LYS A 35 2.52 9.35 0.92
C LYS A 35 3.74 9.64 1.80
N GLY A 36 3.82 9.03 2.97
CA GLY A 36 4.86 9.30 3.95
C GLY A 36 6.28 8.94 3.51
N VAL A 37 6.43 8.05 2.52
CA VAL A 37 7.74 7.70 1.94
C VAL A 37 8.47 8.90 1.33
N ALA A 38 7.72 9.91 0.85
CA ALA A 38 8.27 11.14 0.30
C ALA A 38 9.23 11.84 1.29
N LEU A 39 8.88 11.87 2.57
CA LEU A 39 9.65 12.54 3.62
C LEU A 39 10.99 11.88 3.95
N ARG A 40 11.22 10.67 3.40
CA ARG A 40 12.47 9.92 3.52
C ARG A 40 13.31 9.97 2.25
N CYS A 41 12.78 10.55 1.17
CA CYS A 41 13.50 10.78 -0.06
C CYS A 41 14.44 11.98 0.09
N ASP A 42 15.54 11.95 -0.65
CA ASP A 42 16.56 12.99 -0.61
C ASP A 42 16.04 14.29 -1.24
N HIS A 43 15.09 14.18 -2.19
CA HIS A 43 14.33 15.31 -2.73
C HIS A 43 12.82 14.99 -2.79
N HIS A 44 11.99 15.86 -2.24
CA HIS A 44 10.52 15.72 -2.21
C HIS A 44 9.77 17.04 -2.50
N TRP A 45 10.43 17.98 -3.18
CA TRP A 45 9.88 19.26 -3.64
C TRP A 45 9.48 20.18 -2.47
N SER A 46 8.36 20.90 -2.58
CA SER A 46 7.87 21.75 -1.50
C SER A 46 7.30 20.92 -0.34
N ASP A 47 7.34 21.46 0.88
CA ASP A 47 6.90 20.77 2.11
C ASP A 47 5.45 20.28 2.06
N ASP A 48 4.60 20.92 1.24
CA ASP A 48 3.19 20.58 1.06
C ASP A 48 2.94 19.58 -0.09
N TYR A 49 3.89 19.39 -1.01
CA TYR A 49 3.66 18.62 -2.24
C TYR A 49 3.19 17.18 -1.98
N TRP A 50 3.88 16.48 -1.08
CA TRP A 50 3.60 15.08 -0.78
C TRP A 50 2.25 14.85 -0.07
N ILE A 51 1.67 15.87 0.57
CA ILE A 51 0.41 15.75 1.31
C ILE A 51 -0.82 16.23 0.53
N ARG A 52 -0.62 16.89 -0.63
CA ARG A 52 -1.71 17.29 -1.54
C ARG A 52 -2.60 16.11 -1.91
N GLN A 53 -3.87 16.38 -2.22
CA GLN A 53 -4.82 15.34 -2.63
C GLN A 53 -4.30 14.62 -3.86
N THR A 54 -4.55 13.32 -3.94
CA THR A 54 -4.01 12.44 -5.00
C THR A 54 -4.52 12.85 -6.39
N GLU A 55 -5.63 13.59 -6.45
CA GLU A 55 -6.22 14.15 -7.66
C GLU A 55 -5.68 15.53 -8.05
N GLU A 56 -5.01 16.25 -7.14
CA GLU A 56 -4.37 17.53 -7.45
C GLU A 56 -3.17 17.33 -8.37
N ARG A 57 -2.90 18.32 -9.24
CA ARG A 57 -1.79 18.31 -10.18
C ARG A 57 -0.92 19.54 -10.04
N VAL A 58 0.33 19.40 -10.47
CA VAL A 58 1.27 20.50 -10.60
C VAL A 58 1.69 20.67 -12.06
N GLU A 59 1.87 21.92 -12.46
CA GLU A 59 2.40 22.26 -13.78
C GLU A 59 3.91 21.98 -13.87
N PRO A 60 4.49 21.79 -15.07
CA PRO A 60 5.93 21.57 -15.24
C PRO A 60 6.81 22.63 -14.56
N GLU A 61 6.36 23.89 -14.50
CA GLU A 61 7.07 24.99 -13.83
C GLU A 61 7.32 24.72 -12.35
N PHE A 62 6.48 23.91 -11.70
CA PHE A 62 6.68 23.48 -10.32
C PHE A 62 8.02 22.73 -10.18
N PHE A 63 8.26 21.72 -11.02
CA PHE A 63 9.49 20.93 -11.00
C PHE A 63 10.69 21.72 -11.52
N ALA A 64 10.49 22.53 -12.58
CA ALA A 64 11.55 23.31 -13.20
C ALA A 64 12.28 24.26 -12.23
N ARG A 65 11.63 24.70 -11.16
CA ARG A 65 12.21 25.59 -10.13
C ARG A 65 13.38 24.96 -9.38
N THR A 66 13.33 23.66 -9.10
CA THR A 66 14.30 23.00 -8.21
C THR A 66 14.88 21.71 -8.78
N ILE A 67 14.50 21.25 -9.97
CA ILE A 67 14.99 19.99 -10.55
C ILE A 67 16.52 19.92 -10.70
N GLN A 68 17.18 21.06 -10.88
CA GLN A 68 18.66 21.13 -10.93
C GLN A 68 19.32 20.76 -9.60
N GLN A 69 18.58 20.84 -8.49
CA GLN A 69 19.02 20.48 -7.14
C GLN A 69 18.76 19.00 -6.81
N CYS A 70 18.01 18.28 -7.65
CA CYS A 70 17.70 16.89 -7.43
C CYS A 70 18.98 16.03 -7.48
N GLU A 71 19.16 15.21 -6.45
CA GLU A 71 20.18 14.17 -6.38
C GLU A 71 19.67 13.02 -5.51
N GLY A 72 20.21 11.84 -5.72
CA GLY A 72 19.86 10.70 -4.89
C GLY A 72 18.44 10.19 -5.15
N LEU A 73 17.65 9.94 -4.10
CA LEU A 73 16.30 9.39 -4.22
C LEU A 73 15.29 10.54 -4.33
N VAL A 74 14.64 10.65 -5.48
CA VAL A 74 13.70 11.73 -5.81
C VAL A 74 12.29 11.18 -5.85
N TYR A 75 11.40 11.78 -5.08
CA TYR A 75 9.99 11.41 -5.01
C TYR A 75 9.16 12.19 -6.03
N VAL A 76 8.23 11.56 -6.74
CA VAL A 76 7.20 12.23 -7.56
C VAL A 76 5.86 11.53 -7.33
N ARG A 77 4.76 12.27 -7.15
CA ARG A 77 3.43 11.65 -7.01
C ARG A 77 3.01 11.01 -8.32
N LEU A 78 2.36 9.84 -8.24
CA LEU A 78 1.94 9.11 -9.42
C LEU A 78 0.58 9.61 -9.96
N GLY A 79 -0.37 9.88 -9.06
CA GLY A 79 -1.71 10.35 -9.38
C GLY A 79 -2.68 9.28 -9.89
N THR A 80 -3.91 9.72 -10.10
CA THR A 80 -5.06 8.90 -10.54
C THR A 80 -5.15 8.78 -12.06
N ARG A 81 -5.35 7.57 -12.57
CA ARG A 81 -5.42 7.24 -14.02
C ARG A 81 -6.58 7.89 -14.78
N ASP A 82 -7.68 8.20 -14.09
CA ASP A 82 -8.87 8.84 -14.68
C ASP A 82 -8.63 10.34 -14.98
N ARG A 83 -7.39 10.82 -14.80
CA ARG A 83 -6.97 12.20 -15.03
C ARG A 83 -5.91 12.25 -16.12
N ARG A 84 -5.99 13.28 -16.95
CA ARG A 84 -4.90 13.67 -17.87
C ARG A 84 -3.86 14.48 -17.09
N HIS A 85 -2.64 14.54 -17.61
CA HIS A 85 -1.54 15.38 -17.09
C HIS A 85 -1.14 14.97 -15.67
N LEU A 86 -0.54 13.79 -15.54
CA LEU A 86 -0.03 13.30 -14.26
C LEU A 86 1.22 14.08 -13.84
N ASP A 87 1.46 14.18 -12.54
CA ASP A 87 2.66 14.87 -12.00
C ASP A 87 3.96 14.27 -12.57
N ILE A 88 4.00 12.96 -12.79
CA ILE A 88 5.14 12.29 -13.42
C ILE A 88 5.37 12.73 -14.89
N GLU A 89 4.32 13.10 -15.61
CA GLU A 89 4.42 13.63 -16.97
C GLU A 89 4.91 15.08 -16.97
N ALA A 90 4.44 15.89 -16.01
CA ALA A 90 4.95 17.23 -15.80
C ALA A 90 6.43 17.22 -15.37
N PHE A 91 6.84 16.27 -14.53
CA PHE A 91 8.25 16.04 -14.19
C PHE A 91 9.06 15.69 -15.45
N ALA A 92 8.58 14.74 -16.26
CA ALA A 92 9.26 14.29 -17.48
C ALA A 92 9.50 15.44 -18.48
N GLN A 93 8.59 16.42 -18.56
CA GLN A 93 8.75 17.61 -19.41
C GLN A 93 9.91 18.54 -18.98
N THR A 94 10.43 18.37 -17.77
CA THR A 94 11.54 19.20 -17.23
C THR A 94 12.84 18.43 -17.07
N ILE A 95 12.85 17.14 -17.42
CA ILE A 95 13.92 16.21 -17.08
C ILE A 95 15.27 16.58 -17.72
N ASP A 96 15.25 17.30 -18.83
CA ASP A 96 16.44 17.85 -19.53
C ASP A 96 17.26 18.80 -18.64
N LYS A 97 16.63 19.39 -17.62
CA LYS A 97 17.29 20.28 -16.66
C LYS A 97 17.99 19.54 -15.53
N LEU A 98 17.83 18.23 -15.40
CA LEU A 98 18.48 17.43 -14.36
C LEU A 98 20.01 17.49 -14.50
N LYS A 99 20.73 17.69 -13.39
CA LYS A 99 22.20 17.88 -13.39
C LYS A 99 22.98 16.77 -12.69
N LYS A 100 22.33 15.93 -11.88
CA LYS A 100 22.95 14.87 -11.11
C LYS A 100 22.17 13.56 -11.25
N PRO A 101 22.82 12.39 -11.07
CA PRO A 101 22.13 11.11 -11.10
C PRO A 101 21.06 10.98 -10.00
N ILE A 102 19.95 10.34 -10.34
CA ILE A 102 18.82 10.08 -9.43
C ILE A 102 18.33 8.64 -9.53
N LEU A 103 17.76 8.18 -8.42
CA LEU A 103 16.79 7.10 -8.35
C LEU A 103 15.41 7.76 -8.22
N LEU A 104 14.49 7.44 -9.13
CA LEU A 104 13.13 8.00 -9.12
C LEU A 104 12.20 7.06 -8.36
N LEU A 105 11.36 7.61 -7.47
CA LEU A 105 10.33 6.88 -6.74
C LEU A 105 8.96 7.52 -7.00
N THR A 106 8.01 6.72 -7.48
CA THR A 106 6.61 7.14 -7.68
C THR A 106 5.64 6.32 -6.86
N THR A 107 4.95 6.99 -5.94
CA THR A 107 3.81 6.46 -5.17
C THR A 107 2.68 7.48 -5.14
N ASP A 108 1.60 7.23 -4.38
CA ASP A 108 0.43 8.11 -4.26
C ASP A 108 -0.35 8.23 -5.58
N GLY A 109 -1.17 7.23 -5.87
CA GLY A 109 -1.93 7.15 -7.11
C GLY A 109 -2.56 5.78 -7.34
N ASP A 110 -3.27 5.62 -8.45
CA ASP A 110 -3.78 4.33 -8.91
C ASP A 110 -3.43 4.01 -10.37
N SER A 111 -2.64 4.88 -11.02
CA SER A 111 -2.10 4.64 -12.35
C SER A 111 -1.16 3.44 -12.36
N SER A 112 -1.26 2.64 -13.41
CA SER A 112 -0.37 1.53 -13.73
C SER A 112 0.85 2.06 -14.47
N VAL A 113 2.04 1.54 -14.17
CA VAL A 113 3.28 2.05 -14.77
C VAL A 113 3.99 0.94 -15.54
N PRO A 114 4.36 1.18 -16.81
CA PRO A 114 4.20 2.44 -17.56
C PRO A 114 2.85 2.62 -18.27
N GLY A 115 1.94 1.63 -18.26
CA GLY A 115 0.79 1.56 -19.17
C GLY A 115 -0.20 2.74 -19.13
N ASP A 116 -0.36 3.41 -17.99
CA ASP A 116 -1.25 4.58 -17.85
C ASP A 116 -0.50 5.93 -18.01
N ILE A 117 0.81 5.91 -18.28
CA ILE A 117 1.65 7.10 -18.46
C ILE A 117 1.90 7.33 -19.96
N SER A 118 1.90 8.58 -20.43
CA SER A 118 2.23 8.88 -21.83
C SER A 118 3.57 8.28 -22.27
N THR A 119 3.61 7.76 -23.50
CA THR A 119 4.79 7.10 -24.05
C THR A 119 5.98 8.05 -24.11
N GLU A 120 5.74 9.34 -24.38
CA GLU A 120 6.75 10.39 -24.39
C GLU A 120 7.39 10.57 -23.01
N ALA A 121 6.59 10.63 -21.94
CA ALA A 121 7.10 10.77 -20.57
C ALA A 121 7.87 9.52 -20.12
N VAL A 122 7.32 8.32 -20.41
CA VAL A 122 7.99 7.05 -20.10
C VAL A 122 9.35 6.97 -20.79
N ARG A 123 9.40 7.30 -22.08
CA ARG A 123 10.64 7.31 -22.86
C ARG A 123 11.62 8.33 -22.31
N ALA A 124 11.16 9.56 -22.06
CA ALA A 124 12.00 10.63 -21.51
C ALA A 124 12.64 10.21 -20.19
N ILE A 125 11.92 9.55 -19.29
CA ILE A 125 12.44 9.09 -18.00
C ILE A 125 13.40 7.89 -18.17
N LEU A 126 12.98 6.85 -18.88
CA LEU A 126 13.73 5.58 -18.93
C LEU A 126 15.00 5.68 -19.78
N GLU A 127 15.01 6.52 -20.82
CA GLU A 127 16.20 6.75 -21.66
C GLU A 127 17.17 7.77 -21.05
N HIS A 128 16.76 8.56 -20.05
CA HIS A 128 17.61 9.59 -19.47
C HIS A 128 18.83 8.98 -18.74
N SER A 129 20.04 9.41 -19.09
CA SER A 129 21.29 8.86 -18.54
C SER A 129 21.45 9.13 -17.04
N LEU A 130 20.89 10.22 -16.54
CA LEU A 130 20.91 10.55 -15.10
C LEU A 130 19.77 9.91 -14.31
N VAL A 131 18.82 9.22 -14.94
CA VAL A 131 17.85 8.38 -14.21
C VAL A 131 18.45 6.97 -14.15
N LEU A 132 18.92 6.57 -12.98
CA LEU A 132 19.58 5.29 -12.76
C LEU A 132 18.55 4.16 -12.63
N ALA A 133 17.46 4.42 -11.94
CA ALA A 133 16.32 3.51 -11.79
C ALA A 133 15.04 4.30 -11.51
N TRP A 134 13.89 3.69 -11.81
CA TRP A 134 12.55 4.16 -11.50
C TRP A 134 11.81 3.06 -10.74
N TYR A 135 11.60 3.30 -9.44
CA TYR A 135 10.77 2.48 -8.58
C TYR A 135 9.35 3.03 -8.56
N THR A 136 8.36 2.18 -8.79
CA THR A 136 6.97 2.61 -8.88
C THR A 136 6.02 1.64 -8.24
N GLN A 137 5.02 2.17 -7.54
CA GLN A 137 3.82 1.38 -7.28
C GLN A 137 3.09 1.03 -8.58
N ASN A 138 2.24 0.00 -8.53
CA ASN A 138 1.43 -0.46 -9.65
C ASN A 138 2.24 -0.73 -10.95
N TRP A 139 3.46 -1.24 -10.82
CA TRP A 139 4.20 -1.71 -11.99
C TRP A 139 3.39 -2.81 -12.70
N ASP A 140 3.12 -2.64 -13.99
CA ASP A 140 2.22 -3.51 -14.76
C ASP A 140 2.88 -4.77 -15.36
N GLY A 141 4.17 -4.95 -15.08
CA GLY A 141 4.95 -6.08 -15.60
C GLY A 141 5.73 -5.76 -16.87
N THR A 142 5.62 -4.55 -17.42
CA THR A 142 6.43 -4.14 -18.57
C THR A 142 7.92 -4.21 -18.23
N PRO A 143 8.71 -5.06 -18.91
CA PRO A 143 10.11 -5.28 -18.55
C PRO A 143 10.98 -4.12 -19.02
N HIS A 144 11.75 -3.53 -18.09
CA HIS A 144 12.78 -2.57 -18.42
C HIS A 144 13.89 -2.59 -17.36
N PRO A 145 15.19 -2.51 -17.71
CA PRO A 145 16.29 -2.62 -16.74
C PRO A 145 16.23 -1.60 -15.59
N LYS A 146 15.70 -0.41 -15.87
CA LYS A 146 15.53 0.67 -14.89
C LYS A 146 14.20 0.65 -14.15
N LEU A 147 13.16 -0.03 -14.65
CA LEU A 147 11.81 0.04 -14.07
C LEU A 147 11.59 -1.11 -13.09
N LYS A 148 11.23 -0.78 -11.84
CA LYS A 148 11.14 -1.76 -10.74
C LYS A 148 9.88 -1.52 -9.89
N PRO A 149 9.24 -2.59 -9.38
CA PRO A 149 8.07 -2.43 -8.53
C PRO A 149 8.45 -1.87 -7.14
N PHE A 150 7.55 -1.08 -6.58
CA PHE A 150 7.60 -0.57 -5.22
C PHE A 150 6.23 -0.78 -4.54
N PRO A 151 6.19 -1.21 -3.27
CA PRO A 151 4.93 -1.44 -2.58
C PRO A 151 4.16 -0.14 -2.28
N ILE A 152 2.82 -0.14 -2.46
CA ILE A 152 1.98 1.02 -2.11
C ILE A 152 1.94 1.28 -0.60
N GLY A 153 2.05 0.22 0.21
CA GLY A 153 2.01 0.29 1.67
C GLY A 153 0.64 0.71 2.22
N LEU A 154 0.67 1.36 3.39
CA LEU A 154 -0.50 1.71 4.17
C LEU A 154 -1.08 3.06 3.74
N ASP A 155 -2.39 3.22 3.94
CA ASP A 155 -3.09 4.50 3.77
C ASP A 155 -3.33 5.15 5.13
N PHE A 156 -2.44 6.06 5.50
CA PHE A 156 -2.64 6.94 6.66
C PHE A 156 -2.92 8.39 6.25
N HIS A 157 -3.25 8.66 4.99
CA HIS A 157 -3.58 10.01 4.53
C HIS A 157 -5.09 10.20 4.32
N THR A 158 -5.85 9.11 4.16
CA THR A 158 -7.31 9.16 4.09
C THR A 158 -7.92 9.11 5.50
N PRO A 159 -8.86 10.03 5.84
CA PRO A 159 -9.51 10.06 7.15
C PRO A 159 -10.58 8.95 7.29
N ARG A 160 -10.13 7.69 7.47
CA ARG A 160 -11.01 6.50 7.51
C ARG A 160 -11.60 6.19 8.88
N ILE A 161 -11.05 6.79 9.94
CA ILE A 161 -11.54 6.63 11.31
C ILE A 161 -12.16 7.96 11.74
N ARG A 162 -13.47 7.94 12.01
CA ARG A 162 -14.23 9.14 12.40
C ARG A 162 -13.62 9.74 13.68
N LEU A 163 -13.40 11.07 13.68
CA LEU A 163 -12.82 11.85 14.78
C LEU A 163 -11.36 11.51 15.14
N LEU A 164 -10.67 10.66 14.38
CA LEU A 164 -9.25 10.39 14.57
C LEU A 164 -8.45 11.11 13.47
N PRO A 165 -7.38 11.86 13.80
CA PRO A 165 -6.50 12.42 12.79
C PRO A 165 -5.82 11.33 11.94
N THR A 166 -5.50 11.69 10.71
CA THR A 166 -4.68 10.89 9.79
C THR A 166 -3.24 10.80 10.31
N GLY A 167 -2.44 9.88 9.77
CA GLY A 167 -1.04 9.68 10.16
C GLY A 167 -0.89 8.86 11.45
N LEU A 168 -0.09 9.38 12.38
CA LEU A 168 0.36 8.70 13.60
C LEU A 168 -0.77 8.09 14.45
N PRO A 169 -1.92 8.76 14.70
CA PRO A 169 -2.98 8.15 15.49
C PRO A 169 -3.58 6.90 14.80
N THR A 170 -3.74 6.95 13.48
CA THR A 170 -4.25 5.82 12.69
C THR A 170 -3.24 4.66 12.68
N GLU A 171 -1.95 4.96 12.51
CA GLU A 171 -0.86 3.99 12.65
C GLU A 171 -0.88 3.33 14.04
N PHE A 172 -0.99 4.13 15.09
CA PHE A 172 -0.98 3.65 16.47
C PHE A 172 -2.13 2.67 16.73
N CYS A 173 -3.35 3.00 16.29
CA CYS A 173 -4.50 2.10 16.43
C CYS A 173 -4.23 0.75 15.74
N LEU A 174 -3.74 0.79 14.50
CA LEU A 174 -3.43 -0.40 13.73
C LEU A 174 -2.33 -1.25 14.40
N ARG A 175 -1.23 -0.60 14.83
CA ARG A 175 -0.14 -1.24 15.61
C ARG A 175 -0.64 -1.92 16.87
N SER A 176 -1.49 -1.23 17.61
CA SER A 176 -2.04 -1.74 18.86
C SER A 176 -2.89 -2.98 18.60
N MET A 177 -3.76 -2.93 17.59
CA MET A 177 -4.58 -4.07 17.22
C MET A 177 -3.72 -5.27 16.77
N ALA A 178 -2.68 -5.03 15.97
CA ALA A 178 -1.77 -6.09 15.54
C ALA A 178 -1.03 -6.74 16.71
N ARG A 179 -0.52 -5.94 17.66
CA ARG A 179 0.21 -6.43 18.85
C ARG A 179 -0.63 -7.38 19.70
N PHE A 180 -1.93 -7.16 19.77
CA PHE A 180 -2.86 -7.98 20.56
C PHE A 180 -3.68 -8.96 19.71
N ALA A 181 -3.44 -9.03 18.40
CA ALA A 181 -4.14 -9.97 17.54
C ALA A 181 -3.64 -11.40 17.83
N PRO A 182 -4.54 -12.39 17.99
CA PRO A 182 -4.12 -13.78 18.15
C PRO A 182 -3.38 -14.27 16.90
N PRO A 183 -2.52 -15.28 16.98
CA PRO A 183 -1.88 -15.87 15.78
C PRO A 183 -2.92 -16.49 14.84
N PRO A 184 -2.63 -16.67 13.53
CA PRO A 184 -3.58 -17.21 12.56
C PRO A 184 -4.25 -18.53 12.97
N ALA A 185 -3.52 -19.42 13.67
CA ALA A 185 -4.02 -20.71 14.12
C ALA A 185 -5.15 -20.63 15.17
N GLU A 186 -5.26 -19.51 15.88
CA GLU A 186 -6.28 -19.27 16.91
C GLU A 186 -7.47 -18.44 16.38
N ARG A 187 -7.46 -18.11 15.08
CA ARG A 187 -8.51 -17.31 14.43
C ARG A 187 -9.52 -18.21 13.72
N LYS A 188 -10.62 -17.60 13.24
CA LYS A 188 -11.57 -18.26 12.35
C LYS A 188 -10.85 -18.65 11.05
N ILE A 189 -10.80 -19.95 10.76
CA ILE A 189 -10.18 -20.50 9.54
C ILE A 189 -11.16 -20.33 8.37
N LYS A 190 -11.30 -19.08 7.93
CA LYS A 190 -12.08 -18.66 6.75
C LYS A 190 -11.37 -17.50 6.06
N ILE A 191 -11.61 -17.35 4.76
CA ILE A 191 -11.20 -16.19 3.97
C ILE A 191 -12.22 -15.07 4.17
N PHE A 192 -11.83 -14.03 4.88
CA PHE A 192 -12.67 -12.84 5.07
C PHE A 192 -12.61 -11.93 3.83
N CYS A 193 -13.77 -11.40 3.41
CA CYS A 193 -13.91 -10.54 2.24
C CYS A 193 -14.82 -9.33 2.51
N ASP A 194 -14.27 -8.13 2.35
CA ASP A 194 -14.98 -6.84 2.45
C ASP A 194 -15.05 -6.08 1.12
N PHE A 195 -14.21 -6.41 0.14
CA PHE A 195 -13.97 -5.55 -1.03
C PHE A 195 -15.19 -5.38 -1.94
N HIS A 196 -16.14 -6.31 -1.89
CA HIS A 196 -17.40 -6.25 -2.63
C HIS A 196 -18.27 -5.06 -2.22
N LEU A 197 -18.06 -4.53 -1.01
CA LEU A 197 -18.79 -3.38 -0.51
C LEU A 197 -18.22 -2.06 -1.03
N THR A 198 -16.98 -2.06 -1.53
CA THR A 198 -16.30 -0.83 -1.97
C THR A 198 -16.35 -0.72 -3.49
N PRO A 199 -16.87 0.40 -4.05
CA PRO A 199 -16.85 0.62 -5.48
C PRO A 199 -15.45 0.48 -6.05
N ASN A 200 -15.34 -0.15 -7.21
CA ASN A 200 -14.09 -0.27 -7.93
C ASN A 200 -14.40 -0.28 -9.42
N ARG A 201 -13.82 0.66 -10.15
CA ARG A 201 -14.06 0.79 -11.59
C ARG A 201 -13.07 -0.05 -12.39
N ALA A 202 -11.83 -0.12 -11.91
CA ALA A 202 -10.70 -0.76 -12.58
C ALA A 202 -10.81 -2.27 -12.78
N HIS A 203 -11.08 -2.98 -11.69
CA HIS A 203 -11.07 -4.43 -11.59
C HIS A 203 -12.47 -4.94 -11.18
N LYS A 204 -13.53 -4.23 -11.61
CA LYS A 204 -14.92 -4.57 -11.30
C LYS A 204 -15.26 -6.00 -11.72
N ALA A 205 -14.87 -6.39 -12.93
CA ALA A 205 -15.16 -7.71 -13.48
C ALA A 205 -14.55 -8.84 -12.65
N GLU A 206 -13.30 -8.69 -12.22
CA GLU A 206 -12.63 -9.67 -11.35
C GLU A 206 -13.34 -9.78 -9.99
N ARG A 207 -13.70 -8.64 -9.38
CA ARG A 207 -14.40 -8.63 -8.08
C ARG A 207 -15.78 -9.23 -8.16
N LEU A 208 -16.51 -9.04 -9.27
CA LEU A 208 -17.80 -9.67 -9.52
C LEU A 208 -17.63 -11.17 -9.72
N ARG A 209 -16.67 -11.60 -10.55
CA ARG A 209 -16.36 -13.01 -10.74
C ARG A 209 -16.02 -13.71 -9.42
N PHE A 210 -15.18 -13.10 -8.57
CA PHE A 210 -14.91 -13.62 -7.23
C PHE A 210 -16.20 -13.81 -6.43
N GLN A 211 -17.06 -12.79 -6.41
CA GLN A 211 -18.30 -12.84 -5.64
C GLN A 211 -19.22 -13.93 -6.15
N GLU A 212 -19.46 -14.00 -7.45
CA GLU A 212 -20.34 -14.98 -8.09
C GLU A 212 -19.83 -16.41 -7.87
N GLN A 213 -18.54 -16.63 -8.09
CA GLN A 213 -17.91 -17.94 -8.00
C GLN A 213 -17.88 -18.46 -6.56
N LEU A 214 -17.52 -17.59 -5.61
CA LEU A 214 -17.30 -17.99 -4.23
C LEU A 214 -18.52 -17.74 -3.33
N HIS A 215 -19.65 -17.36 -3.92
CA HIS A 215 -20.89 -17.16 -3.19
C HIS A 215 -21.36 -18.49 -2.56
N GLY A 216 -21.59 -18.48 -1.25
CA GLY A 216 -22.06 -19.68 -0.53
C GLY A 216 -20.97 -20.69 -0.18
N CYS A 217 -19.72 -20.51 -0.63
CA CYS A 217 -18.61 -21.37 -0.26
C CYS A 217 -18.37 -21.31 1.28
N PRO A 218 -18.37 -22.45 2.00
CA PRO A 218 -18.21 -22.50 3.45
C PRO A 218 -16.91 -21.85 3.98
N GLN A 219 -15.87 -21.85 3.16
CA GLN A 219 -14.54 -21.32 3.40
C GLN A 219 -14.51 -19.79 3.42
N ILE A 220 -15.53 -19.13 2.85
CA ILE A 220 -15.52 -17.69 2.61
C ILE A 220 -16.47 -17.00 3.59
N ARG A 221 -16.05 -15.83 4.08
CA ARG A 221 -16.86 -14.95 4.91
C ARG A 221 -16.96 -13.58 4.28
N PHE A 222 -18.05 -13.35 3.54
CA PHE A 222 -18.41 -12.02 3.09
C PHE A 222 -18.94 -11.17 4.25
N LEU A 223 -18.41 -9.96 4.37
CA LEU A 223 -18.93 -8.94 5.27
C LEU A 223 -20.29 -8.43 4.75
N PRO A 224 -21.40 -8.53 5.48
CA PRO A 224 -22.73 -8.24 4.92
C PRO A 224 -23.00 -6.77 4.60
N ARG A 225 -22.29 -5.83 5.24
CA ARG A 225 -22.46 -4.39 5.05
C ARG A 225 -21.20 -3.64 5.44
N LYS A 226 -21.04 -2.41 4.94
CA LYS A 226 -19.93 -1.55 5.34
C LYS A 226 -19.95 -1.32 6.86
N VAL A 227 -18.75 -1.36 7.44
CA VAL A 227 -18.50 -1.05 8.84
C VAL A 227 -17.41 0.02 8.92
N HIS A 228 -17.28 0.67 10.08
CA HIS A 228 -16.19 1.61 10.32
C HIS A 228 -14.82 0.90 10.30
N GLN A 229 -13.75 1.62 9.94
CA GLN A 229 -12.41 1.07 9.74
C GLN A 229 -11.90 0.25 10.93
N LEU A 230 -12.10 0.71 12.17
CA LEU A 230 -11.70 -0.05 13.37
C LEU A 230 -12.45 -1.39 13.50
N ALA A 231 -13.74 -1.43 13.13
CA ALA A 231 -14.51 -2.67 13.12
C ALA A 231 -14.06 -3.60 11.99
N LEU A 232 -13.68 -3.04 10.83
CA LEU A 232 -13.12 -3.82 9.72
C LEU A 232 -11.79 -4.48 10.15
N TRP A 233 -10.88 -3.73 10.77
CA TRP A 233 -9.64 -4.29 11.30
C TRP A 233 -9.88 -5.34 12.39
N ARG A 234 -10.94 -5.22 13.19
CA ARG A 234 -11.33 -6.27 14.15
C ARG A 234 -11.72 -7.56 13.43
N HIS A 235 -12.47 -7.45 12.33
CA HIS A 235 -12.76 -8.61 11.50
C HIS A 235 -11.48 -9.23 10.93
N TYR A 236 -10.49 -8.45 10.49
CA TYR A 236 -9.19 -9.01 10.08
C TYR A 236 -8.50 -9.76 11.24
N CYS A 237 -8.47 -9.20 12.45
CA CYS A 237 -7.90 -9.88 13.64
C CYS A 237 -8.64 -11.17 14.02
N GLU A 238 -9.92 -11.33 13.66
CA GLU A 238 -10.72 -12.50 13.96
C GLU A 238 -10.57 -13.64 12.94
N HIS A 239 -10.01 -13.38 11.76
CA HIS A 239 -9.92 -14.35 10.67
C HIS A 239 -8.46 -14.64 10.32
N ALA A 240 -8.17 -15.91 10.03
CA ALA A 240 -6.84 -16.34 9.64
C ALA A 240 -6.45 -15.81 8.25
N PHE A 241 -7.44 -15.71 7.36
CA PHE A 241 -7.23 -15.33 5.95
C PHE A 241 -8.04 -14.09 5.57
N VAL A 242 -7.48 -13.24 4.72
CA VAL A 242 -8.16 -12.09 4.11
C VAL A 242 -7.95 -12.10 2.60
N ALA A 243 -9.02 -12.02 1.82
CA ALA A 243 -8.93 -11.86 0.37
C ALA A 243 -8.62 -10.40 0.01
N SER A 244 -7.62 -10.19 -0.84
CA SER A 244 -7.24 -8.87 -1.34
C SER A 244 -7.12 -8.89 -2.85
N THR A 245 -8.21 -8.58 -3.54
CA THR A 245 -8.20 -8.30 -4.99
C THR A 245 -7.47 -6.98 -5.27
N HIS A 246 -7.07 -6.78 -6.52
CA HIS A 246 -6.51 -5.50 -6.97
C HIS A 246 -7.40 -4.31 -6.55
N GLY A 247 -6.73 -3.21 -6.21
CA GLY A 247 -7.33 -1.93 -5.83
C GLY A 247 -7.91 -1.20 -7.03
N ASN A 248 -7.90 0.13 -7.02
CA ASN A 248 -8.11 0.87 -8.29
C ASN A 248 -6.88 0.76 -9.21
N GLY A 249 -5.69 0.58 -8.63
CA GLY A 249 -4.50 0.11 -9.33
C GLY A 249 -4.24 -1.36 -9.01
N LEU A 250 -3.08 -1.85 -9.45
CA LEU A 250 -2.67 -3.24 -9.22
C LEU A 250 -2.37 -3.55 -7.75
N ASP A 251 -1.86 -2.60 -6.97
CA ASP A 251 -1.64 -2.77 -5.53
C ASP A 251 -2.87 -2.34 -4.71
N CYS A 252 -2.96 -2.79 -3.46
CA CYS A 252 -4.07 -2.46 -2.56
C CYS A 252 -3.60 -2.28 -1.11
N HIS A 253 -3.98 -1.15 -0.49
CA HIS A 253 -3.75 -0.91 0.94
C HIS A 253 -4.29 -2.03 1.84
N ARG A 254 -5.37 -2.70 1.43
CA ARG A 254 -5.94 -3.87 2.15
C ARG A 254 -4.90 -4.95 2.37
N THR A 255 -4.09 -5.26 1.35
CA THR A 255 -3.05 -6.29 1.42
C THR A 255 -2.11 -5.99 2.58
N TRP A 256 -1.60 -4.76 2.63
CA TRP A 256 -0.62 -4.33 3.63
C TRP A 256 -1.23 -4.21 5.04
N GLU A 257 -2.47 -3.76 5.17
CA GLU A 257 -3.19 -3.73 6.45
C GLU A 257 -3.44 -5.13 7.02
N ALA A 258 -3.92 -6.05 6.18
CA ALA A 258 -4.22 -7.42 6.59
C ALA A 258 -2.94 -8.16 7.01
N LEU A 259 -1.86 -8.03 6.23
CA LEU A 259 -0.55 -8.55 6.57
C LEU A 259 -0.07 -8.05 7.93
N LEU A 260 -0.17 -6.74 8.16
CA LEU A 260 0.29 -6.10 9.38
C LEU A 260 -0.54 -6.52 10.61
N LEU A 261 -1.83 -6.81 10.44
CA LEU A 261 -2.69 -7.42 11.45
C LEU A 261 -2.49 -8.93 11.61
N GLY A 262 -1.46 -9.50 10.96
CA GLY A 262 -1.07 -10.91 11.08
C GLY A 262 -1.99 -11.86 10.33
N CYS A 263 -2.71 -11.41 9.30
CA CYS A 263 -3.51 -12.29 8.44
C CYS A 263 -2.61 -12.95 7.39
N ILE A 264 -3.04 -14.12 6.91
CA ILE A 264 -2.57 -14.69 5.65
C ILE A 264 -3.39 -14.06 4.52
N VAL A 265 -2.75 -13.33 3.63
CA VAL A 265 -3.47 -12.66 2.53
C VAL A 265 -3.60 -13.60 1.34
N VAL A 266 -4.79 -13.71 0.76
CA VAL A 266 -5.04 -14.42 -0.49
C VAL A 266 -5.26 -13.40 -1.60
N THR A 267 -4.43 -13.43 -2.63
CA THR A 267 -4.51 -12.50 -3.77
C THR A 267 -4.19 -13.20 -5.08
N LYS A 268 -4.62 -12.62 -6.20
CA LYS A 268 -4.35 -13.18 -7.52
C LYS A 268 -2.91 -12.88 -7.94
N ARG A 269 -2.28 -13.79 -8.67
CA ARG A 269 -0.97 -13.53 -9.29
C ARG A 269 -0.99 -12.27 -10.14
N SER A 270 0.10 -11.50 -10.06
CA SER A 270 0.31 -10.30 -10.88
C SER A 270 1.80 -9.99 -11.04
N SER A 271 2.08 -8.90 -11.75
CA SER A 271 3.41 -8.29 -11.82
C SER A 271 3.99 -7.92 -10.44
N LEU A 272 3.15 -7.83 -9.41
CA LEU A 272 3.56 -7.44 -8.06
C LEU A 272 4.00 -8.61 -7.17
N ASP A 273 3.93 -9.87 -7.65
CA ASP A 273 4.26 -11.09 -6.91
C ASP A 273 5.61 -10.98 -6.15
N SER A 274 6.61 -10.35 -6.76
CA SER A 274 7.94 -10.18 -6.18
C SER A 274 7.96 -9.34 -4.89
N LEU A 275 7.01 -8.44 -4.70
CA LEU A 275 6.86 -7.62 -3.50
C LEU A 275 6.41 -8.43 -2.28
N PHE A 276 5.80 -9.59 -2.52
CA PHE A 276 5.24 -10.45 -1.47
C PHE A 276 6.19 -11.56 -1.01
N ARG A 277 7.41 -11.60 -1.54
CA ARG A 277 8.39 -12.63 -1.21
C ARG A 277 8.71 -12.62 0.29
N GLY A 278 8.52 -13.77 0.95
CA GLY A 278 8.78 -13.92 2.38
C GLY A 278 7.69 -13.37 3.30
N LEU A 279 6.53 -12.99 2.74
CA LEU A 279 5.35 -12.58 3.49
C LEU A 279 4.29 -13.71 3.47
N PRO A 280 3.35 -13.74 4.43
CA PRO A 280 2.22 -14.68 4.44
C PRO A 280 1.18 -14.29 3.39
N VAL A 281 1.55 -14.39 2.11
CA VAL A 281 0.71 -14.14 0.94
C VAL A 281 0.58 -15.41 0.12
N VAL A 282 -0.66 -15.80 -0.13
CA VAL A 282 -1.04 -16.88 -1.02
C VAL A 282 -1.41 -16.28 -2.36
N LEU A 283 -0.63 -16.62 -3.37
CA LEU A 283 -0.83 -16.19 -4.76
C LEU A 283 -1.60 -17.28 -5.50
N VAL A 284 -2.85 -16.99 -5.88
CA VAL A 284 -3.71 -17.89 -6.65
C VAL A 284 -3.72 -17.50 -8.12
N ASP A 285 -3.79 -18.49 -8.99
CA ASP A 285 -3.98 -18.32 -10.43
C ASP A 285 -5.48 -18.16 -10.76
N ASP A 286 -6.33 -18.91 -10.05
CA ASP A 286 -7.78 -18.79 -10.11
C ASP A 286 -8.41 -18.82 -8.72
N TRP A 287 -9.51 -18.08 -8.54
CA TRP A 287 -10.22 -18.04 -7.27
C TRP A 287 -10.88 -19.39 -6.93
N SER A 288 -11.04 -20.30 -7.90
CA SER A 288 -11.55 -21.66 -7.66
C SER A 288 -10.70 -22.45 -6.68
N GLU A 289 -9.41 -22.15 -6.59
CA GLU A 289 -8.52 -22.79 -5.62
C GLU A 289 -9.00 -22.59 -4.18
N CYS A 290 -9.74 -21.51 -3.90
CA CYS A 290 -10.30 -21.22 -2.58
C CYS A 290 -11.53 -22.06 -2.22
N GLU A 291 -12.14 -22.75 -3.19
CA GLU A 291 -13.29 -23.64 -2.98
C GLU A 291 -12.85 -24.97 -2.35
N GLU A 292 -11.58 -25.34 -2.54
CA GLU A 292 -11.02 -26.60 -2.05
C GLU A 292 -10.92 -26.59 -0.52
N PRO A 293 -11.57 -27.53 0.21
CA PRO A 293 -11.53 -27.57 1.67
C PRO A 293 -10.11 -27.59 2.26
N ARG A 294 -9.19 -28.31 1.59
CA ARG A 294 -7.78 -28.44 2.01
C ARG A 294 -6.93 -27.21 1.72
N PHE A 295 -7.43 -26.24 0.95
CA PHE A 295 -6.68 -25.03 0.62
C PHE A 295 -6.27 -24.27 1.89
N LEU A 296 -7.22 -24.04 2.79
CA LEU A 296 -6.96 -23.30 4.03
C LEU A 296 -6.05 -24.07 4.97
N GLU A 297 -6.23 -25.39 5.08
CA GLU A 297 -5.37 -26.25 5.92
C GLU A 297 -3.91 -26.20 5.45
N LYS A 298 -3.68 -26.36 4.13
CA LYS A 298 -2.35 -26.30 3.51
C LYS A 298 -1.65 -24.97 3.82
N TRP A 299 -2.32 -23.85 3.59
CA TRP A 299 -1.70 -22.53 3.76
C TRP A 299 -1.61 -22.12 5.23
N LEU A 300 -2.54 -22.56 6.07
CA LEU A 300 -2.44 -22.38 7.50
C LEU A 300 -1.24 -23.16 8.03
N ASP A 301 -1.02 -24.41 7.62
CA ASP A 301 0.14 -25.21 8.04
C ASP A 301 1.47 -24.54 7.70
N ARG A 302 1.56 -23.93 6.50
CA ARG A 302 2.74 -23.18 6.07
C ARG A 302 3.00 -21.92 6.91
N TYR A 303 1.95 -21.24 7.36
CA TYR A 303 2.07 -19.90 7.94
C TYR A 303 1.69 -19.81 9.43
N LYS A 304 1.20 -20.89 10.05
CA LYS A 304 0.68 -20.91 11.44
C LYS A 304 1.72 -20.61 12.52
N THR A 305 2.98 -21.00 12.30
CA THR A 305 4.08 -20.92 13.29
C THR A 305 5.14 -19.89 12.91
N SER A 306 5.04 -19.33 11.71
CA SER A 306 6.03 -18.36 11.26
C SER A 306 5.81 -17.05 11.99
N HIS A 307 6.72 -16.71 12.91
CA HIS A 307 6.87 -15.36 13.42
C HIS A 307 7.46 -14.48 12.31
N TYR A 308 6.67 -14.20 11.27
CA TYR A 308 7.07 -13.16 10.32
C TYR A 308 7.04 -11.84 11.08
N ASP A 309 8.19 -11.20 11.20
CA ASP A 309 8.22 -9.80 11.52
C ASP A 309 7.79 -9.01 10.27
N VAL A 310 6.48 -9.08 9.97
CA VAL A 310 5.84 -8.34 8.89
C VAL A 310 6.11 -6.85 9.06
N TRP A 311 6.30 -6.38 10.31
CA TRP A 311 6.67 -5.01 10.59
C TRP A 311 8.07 -4.67 10.08
N GLU A 312 9.05 -5.57 10.23
CA GLU A 312 10.38 -5.39 9.67
C GLU A 312 10.34 -5.37 8.12
N GLN A 313 9.47 -6.17 7.50
CA GLN A 313 9.29 -6.19 6.04
C GLN A 313 8.54 -4.95 5.52
N LEU A 314 7.71 -4.35 6.37
CA LEU A 314 6.99 -3.10 6.11
C LEU A 314 7.77 -1.86 6.58
N ASP A 315 8.98 -1.98 7.10
CA ASP A 315 9.80 -0.81 7.47
C ASP A 315 10.19 -0.06 6.18
N ALA A 316 9.77 1.20 6.08
CA ALA A 316 10.08 2.04 4.93
C ALA A 316 11.60 2.16 4.73
N GLU A 317 12.39 2.27 5.80
CA GLU A 317 13.85 2.40 5.71
C GLU A 317 14.52 1.15 5.16
N ARG A 318 13.93 -0.03 5.33
CA ARG A 318 14.46 -1.26 4.74
C ARG A 318 14.34 -1.22 3.21
N TRP A 319 13.19 -0.81 2.70
CA TRP A 319 12.96 -0.64 1.26
C TRP A 319 13.87 0.44 0.68
N LEU A 320 13.96 1.60 1.33
CA LEU A 320 14.76 2.72 0.83
C LEU A 320 16.26 2.44 0.89
N ARG A 321 16.76 1.73 1.92
CA ARG A 321 18.16 1.26 1.94
C ARG A 321 18.47 0.32 0.79
N ARG A 322 17.57 -0.62 0.48
CA ARG A 322 17.74 -1.51 -0.68
C ARG A 322 17.80 -0.71 -1.98
N ILE A 323 16.89 0.23 -2.19
CA ILE A 323 16.88 1.12 -3.36
C ILE A 323 18.20 1.90 -3.47
N ARG A 324 18.65 2.51 -2.36
CA ARG A 324 19.90 3.29 -2.32
C ARG A 324 21.15 2.43 -2.54
N SER A 325 21.12 1.14 -2.23
CA SER A 325 22.25 0.24 -2.47
C SER A 325 22.46 -0.13 -3.95
N GLU A 326 21.50 0.22 -4.81
CA GLU A 326 21.60 0.04 -6.26
C GLU A 326 22.20 1.25 -6.99
N ARG A 327 22.71 2.24 -6.24
CA ARG A 327 23.40 3.42 -6.78
C ARG A 327 24.77 3.11 -7.36
#